data_AF-X0T6C3-F1
#
_entry.id   AF-X0T6C3-F1
#
_cell.length_a   1.000
_cell.length_b   1.000
_cell.length_c   1.000
_cell.angle_alpha   90.00
_cell.angle_beta   90.00
_cell.angle_gamma   90.00
#
_symmetry.space_group_name_H-M   'P 1'
#
loop_
_entity.id
_entity.type
_entity.pdbx_description
1 polymer ?
#
loop_
_entity_poly.entity_id
_entity_poly.type
_entity_poly.pdbx_seq_one_letter_code
_entity_poly.pdbx_strand_id
1 'polypeptide(L)' 'LFAGEVGARLHTPNVDVEDARPYSEDDTGYREYKVKLCKIKDQMLTAEGRKLARERHAFMDEFFNRFLEEYEGKR' A
#
# COMPACT_ATOMS: atom_id res chain seq x y z
N LEU A 1 3.05 -14.79 3.50
CA LEU A 1 1.58 -14.74 3.52
C LEU A 1 1.15 -13.38 2.99
N PHE A 2 0.43 -13.37 1.88
CA PHE A 2 -0.13 -12.14 1.28
C PHE A 2 -1.60 -11.97 1.69
N ALA A 3 -2.13 -10.74 1.64
CA ALA A 3 -3.47 -10.40 2.13
C ALA A 3 -4.59 -11.37 1.66
N GLY A 4 -4.59 -11.73 0.37
CA GLY A 4 -5.59 -12.66 -0.17
C GLY A 4 -5.46 -14.11 0.33
N GLU A 5 -4.24 -14.55 0.65
CA GLU A 5 -3.96 -15.90 1.18
C GLU A 5 -4.47 -16.06 2.62
N VAL A 6 -4.45 -14.97 3.40
CA VAL A 6 -4.89 -14.95 4.81
C VAL A 6 -6.35 -14.52 4.98
N GLY A 7 -7.07 -14.23 3.89
CA GLY A 7 -8.44 -13.72 3.95
C GLY A 7 -8.56 -12.32 4.55
N ALA A 8 -7.50 -11.51 4.49
CA ALA A 8 -7.54 -10.12 4.94
C ALA A 8 -8.47 -9.28 4.04
N ARG A 9 -9.05 -8.24 4.62
CA ARG A 9 -9.91 -7.30 3.89
C ARG A 9 -9.11 -6.57 2.81
N LEU A 10 -9.82 -6.15 1.77
CA LEU A 10 -9.23 -5.33 0.71
C LEU A 10 -8.92 -3.91 1.21
N HIS A 11 -9.81 -3.34 2.03
CA HIS A 11 -9.68 -2.02 2.64
C HIS A 11 -10.51 -1.94 3.93
N THR A 12 -9.97 -1.26 4.96
CA THR A 12 -10.66 -0.97 6.21
C THR A 12 -10.61 0.55 6.46
N PRO A 13 -11.73 1.29 6.34
CA PRO A 13 -11.73 2.76 6.49
C PRO A 13 -11.71 3.23 7.96
N ASN A 14 -12.16 2.37 8.89
CA ASN A 14 -12.43 2.75 10.28
C ASN A 14 -11.25 2.49 11.23
N VAL A 15 -10.09 2.14 10.68
CA VAL A 15 -8.87 1.88 11.44
C VAL A 15 -7.77 2.71 10.81
N ASP A 16 -7.05 3.48 11.63
CA ASP A 16 -5.86 4.15 11.14
C ASP A 16 -4.90 3.07 10.64
N VAL A 17 -4.50 3.21 9.38
CA VAL A 17 -3.70 2.24 8.65
C VAL A 17 -2.38 1.97 9.37
N GLU A 18 -1.84 2.97 10.08
CA GLU A 18 -0.61 2.81 10.85
C GLU A 18 -0.80 2.05 12.18
N ASP A 19 -2.03 2.05 12.73
CA ASP A 19 -2.37 1.41 14.01
C ASP A 19 -2.87 -0.04 13.86
N ALA A 20 -3.25 -0.46 12.65
CA ALA A 20 -3.67 -1.83 12.38
C ALA A 20 -2.54 -2.83 12.70
N ARG A 21 -2.87 -3.98 13.31
CA ARG A 21 -1.89 -5.01 13.66
C ARG A 21 -1.51 -5.87 12.43
N PRO A 22 -0.22 -6.20 12.22
CA PRO A 22 0.18 -7.18 11.21
C PRO A 22 -0.49 -8.53 11.41
N TYR A 23 -0.75 -9.26 10.32
CA TYR A 23 -1.39 -10.57 10.29
C TYR A 23 -2.78 -10.62 10.96
N SER A 24 -3.54 -9.52 10.87
CA SER A 24 -4.94 -9.43 11.29
C SER A 24 -5.87 -9.35 10.06
N GLU A 25 -7.19 -9.43 10.28
CA GLU A 25 -8.17 -9.18 9.22
C GLU A 25 -8.01 -7.80 8.57
N ASP A 26 -7.45 -6.83 9.31
CA ASP A 26 -7.19 -5.47 8.87
C ASP A 26 -5.77 -5.26 8.32
N ASP A 27 -4.97 -6.33 8.17
CA ASP A 27 -3.67 -6.30 7.50
C ASP A 27 -3.83 -6.25 5.97
N THR A 28 -4.47 -5.18 5.51
CA THR A 28 -4.85 -4.99 4.11
C THR A 28 -3.64 -4.73 3.22
N GLY A 29 -3.78 -4.95 1.91
CA GLY A 29 -2.73 -4.57 0.95
C GLY A 29 -2.42 -3.08 0.96
N TYR A 30 -3.44 -2.23 1.18
CA TYR A 30 -3.25 -0.79 1.34
C TYR A 30 -2.43 -0.44 2.58
N ARG A 31 -2.61 -1.20 3.67
CA ARG A 31 -1.79 -1.06 4.88
C ARG A 31 -0.31 -1.30 4.60
N GLU A 32 0.03 -2.47 4.08
CA GLU A 32 1.43 -2.81 3.78
C GLU A 32 2.07 -1.76 2.85
N TYR A 33 1.29 -1.22 1.90
CA TYR A 33 1.74 -0.10 1.07
C TYR A 33 2.08 1.15 1.88
N LYS A 34 1.16 1.65 2.72
CA LYS A 34 1.33 2.88 3.50
C LYS A 34 2.44 2.75 4.55
N VAL A 35 2.53 1.62 5.25
CA VAL A 35 3.49 1.47 6.34
C VAL A 35 4.91 1.17 5.86
N LYS A 36 5.05 0.52 4.69
CA LYS A 36 6.34 -0.03 4.23
C LYS A 36 6.65 0.22 2.76
N LEU A 37 5.82 -0.24 1.83
CA LEU A 37 6.23 -0.30 0.41
C LEU A 37 6.49 1.10 -0.18
N CYS A 38 5.75 2.13 0.25
CA CYS A 38 5.97 3.52 -0.18
C CYS A 38 7.35 4.09 0.20
N LYS A 39 8.02 3.52 1.21
CA LYS A 39 9.34 3.94 1.72
C LYS A 39 10.51 3.28 0.97
N ILE A 40 10.27 2.18 0.25
CA ILE A 40 11.31 1.39 -0.44
C ILE A 40 12.05 2.23 -1.50
N LYS A 41 11.37 3.17 -2.16
CA LYS A 41 11.98 4.07 -3.16
C LYS A 41 13.18 4.86 -2.61
N ASP A 42 13.18 5.13 -1.31
CA ASP A 42 14.19 5.93 -0.62
C ASP A 42 15.34 5.08 -0.05
N GLN A 43 15.22 3.75 -0.11
CA GLN A 43 16.19 2.81 0.46
C GLN A 43 17.08 2.13 -0.61
N MET A 44 16.97 2.54 -1.88
CA MET A 44 17.73 1.95 -2.98
C MET A 44 19.18 2.43 -3.01
N LEU A 45 20.12 1.48 -3.01
CA LEU A 45 21.57 1.75 -2.95
C LEU A 45 22.14 2.23 -4.29
N THR A 46 21.65 1.70 -5.41
CA THR A 46 22.16 2.03 -6.76
C THR A 46 21.36 3.14 -7.42
N ALA A 47 21.98 3.86 -8.36
CA ALA A 47 21.31 4.91 -9.13
C ALA A 47 20.14 4.36 -9.97
N GLU A 48 20.36 3.24 -10.67
CA GLU A 48 19.31 2.55 -11.43
C GLU A 48 18.20 2.02 -10.52
N GLY A 49 18.54 1.48 -9.34
CA GLY A 49 17.56 1.04 -8.36
C GLY A 49 16.65 2.18 -7.91
N ARG A 50 17.22 3.36 -7.63
CA ARG A 50 16.43 4.57 -7.28
C ARG A 50 15.50 4.99 -8.42
N LYS A 51 15.98 4.97 -9.66
CA LYS A 51 15.15 5.31 -10.83
C LYS A 51 13.95 4.38 -10.94
N LEU A 52 14.18 3.07 -10.96
CA LEU A 52 13.13 2.05 -11.07
C LEU A 52 12.14 2.10 -9.90
N ALA A 53 12.64 2.30 -8.67
CA ALA A 53 11.79 2.32 -7.51
C ALA A 53 10.88 3.56 -7.46
N ARG A 54 11.31 4.71 -8.01
CA ARG A 54 10.45 5.90 -8.16
C ARG A 54 9.32 5.66 -9.16
N GLU A 55 9.61 5.06 -10.31
CA GLU A 55 8.60 4.73 -11.32
C GLU A 55 7.55 3.76 -10.75
N ARG A 56 8.01 2.70 -10.06
CA ARG A 56 7.11 1.73 -9.40
C ARG A 56 6.29 2.36 -8.27
N HIS A 57 6.89 3.28 -7.50
CA HIS A 57 6.16 4.00 -6.46
C HIS A 57 5.06 4.88 -7.05
N ALA A 58 5.34 5.61 -8.13
CA ALA A 58 4.36 6.48 -8.78
C ALA A 58 3.14 5.68 -9.25
N PHE A 59 3.35 4.51 -9.86
CA PHE A 59 2.25 3.62 -10.24
C PHE A 59 1.39 3.18 -9.04
N MET A 60 2.04 2.77 -7.94
CA MET A 60 1.31 2.31 -6.75
C MET A 60 0.56 3.45 -6.06
N ASP A 61 1.12 4.66 -6.04
CA ASP A 61 0.46 5.85 -5.51
C ASP A 61 -0.80 6.18 -6.33
N GLU A 62 -0.70 6.23 -7.65
CA GLU A 62 -1.85 6.45 -8.54
C GLU A 62 -2.91 5.35 -8.37
N PHE A 63 -2.51 4.09 -8.30
CA PHE A 63 -3.42 2.97 -8.10
C PHE A 63 -4.23 3.11 -6.81
N PHE A 64 -3.57 3.38 -5.69
CA PHE A 64 -4.26 3.48 -4.40
C PHE A 64 -5.07 4.77 -4.26
N ASN A 65 -4.62 5.89 -4.82
CA ASN A 65 -5.42 7.11 -4.87
C ASN A 65 -6.72 6.88 -5.63
N ARG A 66 -6.66 6.27 -6.83
CA ARG A 66 -7.85 5.91 -7.60
C ARG A 66 -8.75 4.93 -6.82
N PHE A 67 -8.17 3.91 -6.21
CA PHE A 67 -8.92 2.93 -5.43
C PHE A 67 -9.70 3.58 -4.27
N LEU A 68 -9.10 4.56 -3.57
CA LEU A 68 -9.77 5.29 -2.50
C LEU A 68 -10.88 6.21 -3.03
N GLU A 69 -10.66 6.89 -4.15
CA GLU A 69 -11.70 7.70 -4.81
C GLU A 69 -12.92 6.85 -5.20
N GLU A 70 -12.69 5.67 -5.80
CA GLU A 70 -13.73 4.72 -6.18
C GLU A 70 -14.47 4.19 -4.93
N TYR A 71 -13.73 3.87 -3.86
CA TYR A 71 -14.31 3.42 -2.60
C TYR A 71 -15.20 4.50 -1.93
N GLU A 72 -14.77 5.76 -1.97
CA GLU A 72 -15.49 6.91 -1.42
C GLU A 72 -16.64 7.40 -2.33
N GLY A 73 -16.82 6.80 -3.51
CA GLY A 73 -17.84 7.21 -4.48
C GLY A 73 -17.58 8.57 -5.13
N LYS A 74 -16.31 9.01 -5.17
CA LYS A 74 -15.87 10.26 -5.81
C LYS A 74 -15.54 10.09 -7.29
N ARG A 75 -15.43 8.83 -7.75
CA ARG A 75 -15.08 8.44 -9.12
C ARG A 75 -15.85 7.20 -9.55
#